data_AF-A0A7H4LVU2-F1
#
_entry.id   AF-A0A7H4LVU2-F1
#
_cell.length_a   1.000
_cell.length_b   1.000
_cell.length_c   1.000
_cell.angle_alpha   90.00
_cell.angle_beta   90.00
_cell.angle_gamma   90.00
#
_symmetry.space_group_name_H-M   'P 1'
#
loop_
_entity.id
_entity.type
_entity.pdbx_description
1 polymer ?
#
loop_
_entity_poly.entity_id
_entity_poly.type
_entity_poly.pdbx_seq_one_letter_code
_entity_poly.pdbx_strand_id
1 'polypeptide(L)'
;MVNEGYLIRYQGKGTFVSKAKRNENIIFSESDNDLKGMQSVKVIACELENDPCIKEKLGLNDDERYYRIARLKFDNNKPYALQVSHIPARYFASQLTIKNSALSSIYEAFKVNNGLDMYTMPYRQTICALTDAAPEVLQHLELTAHQPVIMMKRYTHDEQGQVIEYIETWKRLESFYIEIRTPDKGAG
;
A
#
# COMPACT_ATOMS: atom_id res chain seq x y z
N MET A 1 27.25 -15.29 12.26
CA MET A 1 26.49 -14.52 11.26
C MET A 1 25.03 -14.93 11.43
N VAL A 2 24.22 -14.05 12.02
CA VAL A 2 22.85 -14.36 12.46
C VAL A 2 21.95 -14.32 11.23
N ASN A 3 21.37 -15.47 10.84
CA ASN A 3 20.39 -15.53 9.76
C ASN A 3 19.11 -14.81 10.23
N GLU A 4 18.90 -13.61 9.70
CA GLU A 4 17.74 -12.76 9.99
C GLU A 4 16.45 -13.45 9.54
N GLY A 5 15.42 -13.41 10.40
CA GLY A 5 14.13 -14.08 10.19
C GLY A 5 13.28 -13.40 9.12
N TYR A 6 13.69 -13.49 7.86
CA TYR A 6 12.98 -12.93 6.72
C TYR A 6 11.56 -13.49 6.60
N LEU A 7 10.63 -12.62 6.19
CA LEU A 7 9.25 -12.92 5.85
C LEU A 7 9.19 -13.27 4.35
N ILE A 8 8.91 -14.53 3.99
CA ILE A 8 8.83 -14.97 2.58
C ILE A 8 7.38 -14.88 2.07
N ARG A 9 7.12 -14.02 1.07
CA ARG A 9 5.79 -13.77 0.48
C ARG A 9 5.33 -14.91 -0.45
N TYR A 10 4.13 -15.43 -0.21
CA TYR A 10 3.41 -16.29 -1.16
C TYR A 10 2.36 -15.48 -1.94
N GLN A 11 2.26 -15.72 -3.25
CA GLN A 11 1.35 -14.99 -4.16
C GLN A 11 -0.13 -15.12 -3.74
N GLY A 12 -0.87 -14.01 -3.82
CA GLY A 12 -2.34 -13.99 -3.78
C GLY A 12 -3.02 -13.63 -2.45
N LYS A 13 -2.35 -13.68 -1.28
CA LYS A 13 -2.99 -13.42 0.03
C LYS A 13 -2.14 -12.75 1.13
N GLY A 14 -1.03 -12.10 0.77
CA GLY A 14 -0.21 -11.39 1.76
C GLY A 14 0.34 -12.31 2.86
N THR A 15 0.58 -13.59 2.52
CA THR A 15 0.99 -14.64 3.45
C THR A 15 2.52 -14.73 3.49
N PHE A 16 3.12 -14.57 4.67
CA PHE A 16 4.57 -14.57 4.89
C PHE A 16 5.00 -15.65 5.86
N VAL A 17 6.11 -16.35 5.59
CA VAL A 17 6.69 -17.29 6.55
C VAL A 17 7.91 -16.69 7.25
N SER A 18 7.97 -16.71 8.59
CA SER A 18 9.15 -16.30 9.38
C SER A 18 9.45 -17.29 10.51
N LYS A 19 10.69 -17.26 11.02
CA LYS A 19 11.16 -18.06 12.17
C LYS A 19 10.96 -17.25 13.46
N ALA A 20 9.98 -17.63 14.28
CA ALA A 20 9.67 -16.94 15.53
C ALA A 20 10.80 -17.08 16.58
N LYS A 21 10.74 -16.28 17.67
CA LYS A 21 11.65 -16.33 18.84
C LYS A 21 11.85 -17.73 19.46
N ARG A 22 10.97 -18.68 19.16
CA ARG A 22 11.01 -20.10 19.58
C ARG A 22 11.44 -21.09 18.49
N ASN A 23 12.06 -20.63 17.40
CA ASN A 23 12.52 -21.48 16.28
C ASN A 23 11.39 -22.12 15.45
N GLU A 24 10.13 -21.70 15.63
CA GLU A 24 8.97 -22.21 14.92
C GLU A 24 8.67 -21.36 13.68
N ASN A 25 8.26 -22.01 12.58
CA ASN A 25 7.79 -21.31 11.39
C ASN A 25 6.38 -20.76 11.68
N ILE A 26 6.17 -19.47 11.42
CA ILE A 26 4.86 -18.81 11.49
C ILE A 26 4.48 -18.29 10.12
N ILE A 27 3.19 -18.31 9.84
CA ILE A 27 2.52 -17.70 8.71
C ILE A 27 1.89 -16.38 9.21
N PHE A 28 2.31 -15.25 8.65
CA PHE A 28 1.72 -13.93 8.84
C PHE A 28 0.85 -13.61 7.64
N SER A 29 -0.42 -13.24 7.82
CA SER A 29 -1.28 -12.77 6.73
C SER A 29 -1.88 -11.41 7.06
N GLU A 30 -1.74 -10.47 6.13
CA GLU A 30 -2.45 -9.19 6.16
C GLU A 30 -3.62 -9.27 5.18
N SER A 31 -4.85 -9.02 5.64
CA SER A 31 -6.03 -9.09 4.79
C SER A 31 -7.08 -8.04 5.16
N ASP A 32 -7.95 -7.78 4.19
CA ASP A 32 -9.14 -6.96 4.37
C ASP A 32 -10.30 -7.85 4.84
N ASN A 33 -10.16 -8.44 6.03
CA ASN A 33 -10.88 -9.66 6.47
C ASN A 33 -12.41 -9.55 6.64
N ASP A 34 -13.02 -8.43 6.28
CA ASP A 34 -14.48 -8.26 6.28
C ASP A 34 -15.04 -7.58 5.02
N LEU A 35 -14.22 -7.43 3.97
CA LEU A 35 -14.72 -7.00 2.68
C LEU A 35 -15.42 -8.16 1.99
N LYS A 36 -16.74 -8.20 2.11
CA LYS A 36 -17.60 -9.28 1.57
C LYS A 36 -18.43 -8.82 0.39
N GLY A 37 -18.37 -7.54 0.05
CA GLY A 37 -19.14 -6.89 -0.99
C GLY A 37 -18.39 -6.69 -2.30
N MET A 38 -19.02 -5.93 -3.19
CA MET A 38 -18.43 -5.52 -4.46
C MET A 38 -17.41 -4.40 -4.21
N GLN A 39 -16.14 -4.71 -4.46
CA GLN A 39 -15.06 -3.75 -4.31
C GLN A 39 -14.98 -2.82 -5.52
N SER A 40 -14.77 -1.53 -5.26
CA SER A 40 -14.51 -0.55 -6.32
C SER A 40 -13.51 0.50 -5.87
N VAL A 41 -12.88 1.16 -6.84
CA VAL A 41 -11.86 2.19 -6.62
C VAL A 41 -12.28 3.44 -7.38
N LYS A 42 -12.30 4.58 -6.68
CA LYS A 42 -12.48 5.91 -7.27
C LYS A 42 -11.18 6.70 -7.14
N VAL A 43 -10.63 7.14 -8.27
CA VAL A 43 -9.54 8.11 -8.27
C VAL A 43 -10.15 9.47 -7.96
N ILE A 44 -9.65 10.14 -6.92
CA ILE A 44 -10.19 11.43 -6.45
C ILE A 44 -9.22 12.59 -6.66
N ALA A 45 -7.92 12.31 -6.79
CA ALA A 45 -6.92 13.30 -7.18
C ALA A 45 -5.80 12.64 -7.99
N CYS A 46 -5.22 13.40 -8.92
CA CYS A 46 -4.03 13.02 -9.68
C CYS A 46 -3.31 14.31 -10.09
N GLU A 47 -2.24 14.62 -9.39
CA GLU A 47 -1.54 15.90 -9.50
C GLU A 47 -0.03 15.68 -9.61
N LEU A 48 0.64 16.52 -10.40
CA LEU A 48 2.09 16.53 -10.50
C LEU A 48 2.64 17.51 -9.46
N GLU A 49 3.40 17.00 -8.51
CA GLU A 49 3.87 17.75 -7.35
C GLU A 49 5.41 17.72 -7.22
N ASN A 50 5.91 18.57 -6.32
CA ASN A 50 7.33 18.76 -6.04
C ASN A 50 7.63 19.04 -4.56
N ASP A 51 6.80 18.55 -3.63
CA ASP A 51 7.04 18.74 -2.19
C ASP A 51 8.40 18.12 -1.77
N PRO A 52 9.30 18.89 -1.12
CA PRO A 52 10.63 18.41 -0.74
C PRO A 52 10.62 17.18 0.18
N CYS A 53 9.68 17.08 1.12
CA CYS A 53 9.59 15.95 2.05
C CYS A 53 9.21 14.65 1.32
N ILE A 54 8.31 14.73 0.33
CA ILE A 54 7.98 13.56 -0.49
C ILE A 54 9.11 13.23 -1.46
N LYS A 55 9.78 14.22 -2.04
CA LYS A 55 10.96 14.00 -2.89
C LYS A 55 12.08 13.28 -2.16
N GLU A 56 12.36 13.67 -0.92
CA GLU A 56 13.32 12.98 -0.05
C GLU A 56 12.93 11.51 0.15
N LYS A 57 11.65 11.22 0.43
CA LYS A 57 11.15 9.83 0.58
C LYS A 57 11.31 9.00 -0.68
N LEU A 58 11.18 9.63 -1.85
CA LEU A 58 11.31 9.00 -3.16
C LEU A 58 12.76 8.97 -3.67
N GLY A 59 13.71 9.62 -2.97
CA GLY A 59 15.09 9.78 -3.44
C GLY A 59 15.19 10.55 -4.76
N LEU A 60 14.42 11.64 -4.91
CA LEU A 60 14.37 12.45 -6.13
C LEU A 60 15.29 13.68 -6.04
N ASN A 61 15.91 14.03 -7.16
CA ASN A 61 16.67 15.28 -7.29
C ASN A 61 15.74 16.51 -7.39
N ASP A 62 16.26 17.72 -7.16
CA ASP A 62 15.51 18.98 -7.08
C ASP A 62 14.69 19.35 -8.34
N ASP A 63 15.12 18.93 -9.52
CA ASP A 63 14.43 19.13 -10.79
C ASP A 63 13.34 18.08 -11.08
N GLU A 64 13.38 16.94 -10.38
CA GLU A 64 12.42 15.87 -10.58
C GLU A 64 11.07 16.13 -9.89
N ARG A 65 10.01 15.55 -10.45
CA ARG A 65 8.64 15.63 -9.94
C ARG A 65 8.06 14.23 -9.75
N TYR A 66 6.97 14.17 -8.99
CA TYR A 66 6.23 12.94 -8.77
C TYR A 66 4.72 13.19 -8.95
N TYR A 67 3.98 12.14 -9.27
CA TYR A 67 2.53 12.17 -9.21
C TYR A 67 2.05 11.83 -7.81
N ARG A 68 1.18 12.66 -7.24
CA ARG A 68 0.33 12.33 -6.11
C ARG A 68 -1.02 11.83 -6.63
N ILE A 69 -1.33 10.56 -6.37
CA ILE A 69 -2.55 9.91 -6.84
C ILE A 69 -3.36 9.44 -5.63
N ALA A 70 -4.47 10.11 -5.36
CA ALA A 70 -5.38 9.75 -4.26
C ALA A 70 -6.53 8.87 -4.78
N ARG A 71 -6.75 7.73 -4.13
CA ARG A 71 -7.77 6.74 -4.48
C ARG A 71 -8.58 6.37 -3.25
N LEU A 72 -9.90 6.44 -3.37
CA LEU A 72 -10.84 5.98 -2.36
C LEU A 72 -11.36 4.60 -2.75
N LYS A 73 -11.21 3.63 -1.85
CA LYS A 73 -11.66 2.24 -2.05
C LYS A 73 -12.95 2.00 -1.29
N PHE A 74 -13.87 1.28 -1.93
CA PHE A 74 -15.20 1.02 -1.42
C PHE A 74 -15.47 -0.48 -1.35
N ASP A 75 -16.32 -0.85 -0.39
CA ASP A 75 -16.96 -2.15 -0.29
C ASP A 75 -18.47 -1.91 -0.13
N ASN A 76 -19.27 -2.38 -1.09
CA ASN A 76 -20.71 -2.09 -1.15
C ASN A 76 -21.04 -0.59 -0.98
N ASN A 77 -20.32 0.28 -1.73
CA ASN A 77 -20.42 1.75 -1.67
C ASN A 77 -20.01 2.41 -0.36
N LYS A 78 -19.54 1.66 0.65
CA LYS A 78 -18.98 2.23 1.88
C LYS A 78 -17.46 2.42 1.71
N PRO A 79 -16.89 3.62 1.91
CA PRO A 79 -15.45 3.80 1.81
C PRO A 79 -14.76 3.05 2.96
N TYR A 80 -13.72 2.28 2.64
CA TYR A 80 -12.94 1.55 3.65
C TYR A 80 -11.47 1.96 3.70
N ALA A 81 -10.93 2.50 2.60
CA ALA A 81 -9.54 2.94 2.55
C ALA A 81 -9.34 4.15 1.64
N LEU A 82 -8.58 5.14 2.13
CA LEU A 82 -8.00 6.22 1.35
C LEU A 82 -6.53 5.91 1.13
N GLN A 83 -6.11 5.86 -0.12
CA GLN A 83 -4.75 5.55 -0.51
C GLN A 83 -4.16 6.67 -1.34
N VAL A 84 -2.99 7.18 -0.93
CA VAL A 84 -2.25 8.21 -1.65
C VAL A 84 -0.91 7.61 -2.10
N SER A 85 -0.79 7.35 -3.39
CA SER A 85 0.44 6.89 -4.04
C SER A 85 1.25 8.09 -4.53
N HIS A 86 2.54 8.11 -4.20
CA HIS A 86 3.52 9.06 -4.72
C HIS A 86 4.49 8.29 -5.61
N ILE A 87 4.55 8.67 -6.89
CA ILE A 87 5.26 7.91 -7.92
C ILE A 87 6.11 8.86 -8.76
N PRO A 88 7.42 8.62 -8.92
CA PRO A 88 8.27 9.45 -9.78
C PRO A 88 7.69 9.62 -11.18
N ALA A 89 7.64 10.86 -11.67
CA ALA A 89 6.97 11.17 -12.94
C ALA A 89 7.63 10.47 -14.15
N ARG A 90 8.92 10.12 -14.04
CA ARG A 90 9.69 9.36 -15.06
C ARG A 90 9.09 8.01 -15.44
N TYR A 91 8.23 7.42 -14.61
CA TYR A 91 7.56 6.16 -14.94
C TYR A 91 6.37 6.32 -15.89
N PHE A 92 5.92 7.55 -16.14
CA PHE A 92 4.78 7.82 -17.02
C PHE A 92 5.23 8.57 -18.27
N ALA A 93 4.95 7.99 -19.44
CA ALA A 93 5.30 8.58 -20.73
C ALA A 93 4.47 9.82 -21.08
N SER A 94 3.28 9.97 -20.50
CA SER A 94 2.37 11.09 -20.75
C SER A 94 1.81 11.66 -19.47
N GLN A 95 1.27 12.87 -19.56
CA GLN A 95 0.68 13.53 -18.40
C GLN A 95 -0.56 12.77 -17.91
N LEU A 96 -0.54 12.39 -16.64
CA LEU A 96 -1.69 11.72 -16.02
C LEU A 96 -2.76 12.75 -15.63
N THR A 97 -4.01 12.32 -15.72
CA THR A 97 -5.17 13.04 -15.19
C THR A 97 -6.09 12.06 -14.48
N ILE A 98 -6.99 12.56 -13.64
CA ILE A 98 -8.00 11.75 -12.95
C ILE A 98 -8.85 10.86 -13.88
N LYS A 99 -8.98 11.23 -15.16
CA LYS A 99 -9.74 10.47 -16.17
C LYS A 99 -8.98 9.27 -16.73
N ASN A 100 -7.71 9.13 -16.40
CA ASN A 100 -6.91 8.02 -16.88
C ASN A 100 -7.37 6.72 -16.18
N SER A 101 -7.99 5.82 -16.96
CA SER A 101 -8.57 4.56 -16.45
C SER A 101 -7.54 3.66 -15.78
N ALA A 102 -6.27 3.75 -16.19
CA ALA A 102 -5.16 2.97 -15.65
C ALA A 102 -4.90 3.30 -14.16
N LEU A 103 -5.30 4.47 -13.69
CA LEU A 103 -5.12 4.88 -12.28
C LEU A 103 -6.01 4.09 -11.30
N SER A 104 -7.08 3.47 -11.79
CA SER A 104 -7.89 2.55 -10.97
C SER A 104 -7.07 1.33 -10.53
N SER A 105 -6.11 0.90 -11.36
CA SER A 105 -5.21 -0.21 -11.10
C SER A 105 -3.76 0.15 -11.46
N ILE A 106 -3.16 1.04 -10.67
CA ILE A 106 -1.79 1.55 -10.87
C ILE A 106 -0.79 0.41 -11.13
N TYR A 107 -0.87 -0.70 -10.39
CA TYR A 107 0.07 -1.80 -10.52
C TYR A 107 -0.06 -2.52 -11.87
N GLU A 108 -1.28 -2.70 -12.39
CA GLU A 108 -1.49 -3.23 -13.73
C GLU A 108 -0.97 -2.26 -14.80
N ALA A 109 -1.15 -0.95 -14.58
CA ALA A 109 -0.60 0.07 -15.47
C ALA A 109 0.92 -0.01 -15.57
N PHE A 110 1.61 -0.22 -14.45
CA PHE A 110 3.06 -0.42 -14.41
C PHE A 110 3.50 -1.70 -15.12
N LYS A 111 2.76 -2.80 -14.91
CA LYS A 111 3.06 -4.07 -15.56
C LYS A 111 2.93 -3.96 -17.08
N VAL A 112 1.86 -3.32 -17.57
CA VAL A 112 1.60 -3.16 -19.01
C VAL A 112 2.55 -2.13 -19.65
N ASN A 113 2.78 -0.98 -19.01
CA ASN A 113 3.49 0.14 -19.64
C ASN A 113 5.01 0.10 -19.43
N ASN A 114 5.47 -0.49 -18.33
CA ASN A 114 6.88 -0.48 -17.92
C ASN A 114 7.47 -1.89 -17.79
N GLY A 115 6.66 -2.95 -17.92
CA GLY A 115 7.10 -4.32 -17.65
C GLY A 115 7.42 -4.59 -16.17
N LEU A 116 7.00 -3.69 -15.27
CA LEU A 116 7.32 -3.76 -13.85
C LEU A 116 6.20 -4.43 -13.09
N ASP A 117 6.43 -5.66 -12.61
CA ASP A 117 5.51 -6.32 -11.69
C ASP A 117 5.72 -5.82 -10.25
N MET A 118 5.02 -4.74 -9.91
CA MET A 118 5.14 -4.14 -8.58
C MET A 118 4.68 -5.06 -7.44
N TYR A 119 3.98 -6.17 -7.71
CA TYR A 119 3.57 -7.12 -6.67
C TYR A 119 4.70 -8.02 -6.18
N THR A 120 5.77 -8.16 -6.97
CA THR A 120 6.95 -8.98 -6.64
C THR A 120 8.13 -8.16 -6.13
N MET A 121 8.05 -6.84 -6.24
CA MET A 121 9.13 -5.93 -5.85
C MET A 121 9.34 -5.90 -4.31
N PRO A 122 10.59 -5.78 -3.84
CA PRO A 122 10.89 -5.56 -2.43
C PRO A 122 10.15 -4.33 -1.89
N TYR A 123 9.66 -4.41 -0.66
CA TYR A 123 9.03 -3.27 -0.01
C TYR A 123 9.26 -3.25 1.50
N ARG A 124 9.23 -2.05 2.07
CA ARG A 124 9.18 -1.82 3.52
C ARG A 124 7.83 -1.20 3.87
N GLN A 125 7.10 -1.83 4.79
CA GLN A 125 5.81 -1.34 5.26
C GLN A 125 5.82 -1.12 6.77
N THR A 126 5.25 -0.01 7.22
CA THR A 126 4.99 0.28 8.64
C THR A 126 3.50 0.49 8.84
N ILE A 127 2.94 -0.06 9.91
CA ILE A 127 1.52 0.02 10.24
C ILE A 127 1.39 0.59 11.65
N CYS A 128 0.52 1.56 11.85
CA CYS A 128 0.16 2.10 13.16
C CYS A 128 -1.33 2.43 13.23
N ALA A 129 -1.87 2.55 14.44
CA ALA A 129 -3.18 3.12 14.67
C ALA A 129 -3.03 4.60 15.04
N LEU A 130 -3.84 5.46 14.44
CA LEU A 130 -3.93 6.89 14.74
C LEU A 130 -5.31 7.20 15.30
N THR A 131 -5.39 8.05 16.33
CA THR A 131 -6.65 8.58 16.87
C THR A 131 -6.92 10.02 16.46
N ASP A 132 -5.94 10.65 15.81
CA ASP A 132 -5.88 12.06 15.41
C ASP A 132 -5.64 12.20 13.90
N ALA A 133 -6.35 11.40 13.10
CA ALA A 133 -6.27 11.51 11.64
C ALA A 133 -6.74 12.89 11.15
N ALA A 134 -6.13 13.37 10.05
CA ALA A 134 -6.47 14.66 9.46
C ALA A 134 -7.96 14.75 9.06
N PRO A 135 -8.60 15.93 9.16
CA PRO A 135 -10.02 16.08 8.84
C PRO A 135 -10.43 15.57 7.45
N GLU A 136 -9.58 15.76 6.43
CA GLU A 136 -9.80 15.25 5.07
C GLU A 136 -9.89 13.72 5.02
N VAL A 137 -9.02 13.03 5.79
CA VAL A 137 -9.04 11.56 5.89
C VAL A 137 -10.34 11.09 6.54
N LEU A 138 -10.75 11.72 7.65
CA LEU A 138 -11.99 11.37 8.35
C LEU A 138 -13.22 11.61 7.46
N GLN A 139 -13.23 12.71 6.71
CA GLN A 139 -14.30 13.03 5.77
C GLN A 139 -14.40 11.98 4.66
N HIS A 140 -13.29 11.61 4.03
CA HIS A 140 -13.29 10.61 2.96
C HIS A 140 -13.67 9.21 3.44
N LEU A 141 -13.33 8.85 4.68
CA LEU A 141 -13.63 7.54 5.25
C LEU A 141 -14.99 7.47 5.95
N GLU A 142 -15.73 8.58 5.98
CA GLU A 142 -17.02 8.71 6.68
C GLU A 142 -16.87 8.32 8.17
N LEU A 143 -15.87 8.91 8.83
CA LEU A 143 -15.55 8.69 10.23
C LEU A 143 -15.79 9.96 11.04
N THR A 144 -16.15 9.78 12.31
CA THR A 144 -16.27 10.88 13.27
C THR A 144 -14.89 11.22 13.86
N ALA A 145 -14.79 12.41 14.46
CA ALA A 145 -13.62 12.79 15.24
C ALA A 145 -13.30 11.71 16.30
N HIS A 146 -12.01 11.43 16.49
CA HIS A 146 -11.46 10.44 17.43
C HIS A 146 -11.67 8.96 17.12
N GLN A 147 -12.32 8.60 16.00
CA GLN A 147 -12.32 7.20 15.58
C GLN A 147 -10.92 6.77 15.14
N PRO A 148 -10.42 5.62 15.62
CA PRO A 148 -9.10 5.15 15.24
C PRO A 148 -9.06 4.74 13.77
N VAL A 149 -7.96 5.10 13.12
CA VAL A 149 -7.67 4.79 11.72
C VAL A 149 -6.37 4.00 11.67
N ILE A 150 -6.34 2.93 10.88
CA ILE A 150 -5.08 2.25 10.58
C ILE A 150 -4.35 3.04 9.51
N MET A 151 -3.14 3.49 9.83
CA MET A 151 -2.27 4.17 8.89
C MET A 151 -1.12 3.24 8.49
N MET A 152 -0.92 3.10 7.18
CA MET A 152 0.15 2.31 6.59
C MET A 152 1.03 3.20 5.73
N LYS A 153 2.34 3.07 5.89
CA LYS A 153 3.34 3.64 4.96
C LYS A 153 4.05 2.51 4.29
N ARG A 154 4.12 2.54 2.95
CA ARG A 154 4.84 1.55 2.16
C ARG A 154 5.82 2.22 1.22
N TYR A 155 7.04 1.72 1.21
CA TYR A 155 8.08 2.06 0.23
C TYR A 155 8.31 0.82 -0.62
N THR A 156 8.08 0.93 -1.92
CA THR A 156 8.39 -0.13 -2.90
C THR A 156 9.70 0.23 -3.57
N HIS A 157 10.62 -0.74 -3.67
CA HIS A 157 11.95 -0.54 -4.23
C HIS A 157 12.15 -1.40 -5.48
N ASP A 158 12.98 -0.93 -6.41
CA ASP A 158 13.49 -1.78 -7.48
C ASP A 158 14.69 -2.62 -7.02
N GLU A 159 15.25 -3.42 -7.94
CA GLU A 159 16.41 -4.28 -7.68
C GLU A 159 17.69 -3.50 -7.32
N GLN A 160 17.74 -2.21 -7.65
CA GLN A 160 18.86 -1.31 -7.35
C GLN A 160 18.67 -0.57 -6.01
N GLY A 161 17.54 -0.77 -5.35
CA GLY A 161 17.19 -0.15 -4.07
C GLY A 161 16.51 1.22 -4.20
N GLN A 162 16.29 1.72 -5.42
CA GLN A 162 15.62 3.01 -5.64
C GLN A 162 14.13 2.90 -5.28
N VAL A 163 13.59 3.92 -4.62
CA VAL A 163 12.16 3.97 -4.29
C VAL A 163 11.37 4.28 -5.56
N ILE A 164 10.56 3.32 -6.00
CA ILE A 164 9.70 3.45 -7.18
C ILE A 164 8.29 3.94 -6.81
N GLU A 165 7.90 3.75 -5.56
CA GLU A 165 6.61 4.21 -5.03
C GLU A 165 6.69 4.41 -3.51
N TYR A 166 6.11 5.52 -3.05
CA TYR A 166 5.80 5.76 -1.64
C TYR A 166 4.29 5.90 -1.46
N ILE A 167 3.68 5.06 -0.62
CA ILE A 167 2.24 5.08 -0.37
C ILE A 167 1.94 5.38 1.08
N GLU A 168 0.95 6.24 1.29
CA GLU A 168 0.23 6.38 2.55
C GLU A 168 -1.18 5.83 2.39
N THR A 169 -1.59 4.92 3.27
CA THR A 169 -2.95 4.35 3.26
C THR A 169 -3.58 4.50 4.62
N TRP A 170 -4.78 5.09 4.66
CA TRP A 170 -5.63 5.17 5.84
C TRP A 170 -6.80 4.22 5.65
N LYS A 171 -7.02 3.33 6.61
CA LYS A 171 -8.10 2.35 6.57
C LYS A 171 -8.98 2.45 7.79
N ARG A 172 -10.27 2.20 7.59
CA ARG A 172 -11.20 1.96 8.68
C ARG A 172 -10.77 0.71 9.46
N LEU A 173 -10.82 0.78 10.79
CA LEU A 173 -10.32 -0.29 11.67
C LEU A 173 -10.96 -1.64 11.34
N GLU A 174 -12.26 -1.67 11.06
CA GLU A 174 -12.99 -2.90 10.73
C GLU A 174 -12.54 -3.57 9.42
N SER A 175 -11.83 -2.84 8.55
CA SER A 175 -11.35 -3.36 7.26
C SER A 175 -9.92 -3.91 7.32
N PHE A 176 -9.30 -3.97 8.49
CA PHE A 176 -7.91 -4.36 8.64
C PHE A 176 -7.74 -5.47 9.67
N TYR A 177 -7.09 -6.55 9.25
CA TYR A 177 -6.81 -7.70 10.09
C TYR A 177 -5.41 -8.24 9.82
N ILE A 178 -4.72 -8.63 10.90
CA ILE A 178 -3.48 -9.39 10.84
C ILE A 178 -3.74 -10.74 11.51
N GLU A 179 -3.41 -11.82 10.80
CA GLU A 179 -3.38 -13.17 11.36
C GLU A 179 -1.94 -13.65 11.48
N ILE A 180 -1.62 -14.30 12.60
CA ILE A 180 -0.38 -15.05 12.77
C ILE A 180 -0.76 -16.47 13.18
N ARG A 181 -0.37 -17.47 12.38
CA ARG A 181 -0.63 -18.89 12.65
C ARG A 181 0.61 -19.74 12.39
N THR A 182 0.74 -20.90 13.01
CA THR A 182 1.72 -21.90 12.55
C THR A 182 1.21 -22.56 11.26
N PRO A 183 2.09 -23.09 10.39
CA PRO A 183 1.67 -23.99 9.33
C PRO A 183 0.83 -25.13 9.90
N ASP A 184 -0.18 -25.55 9.16
CA ASP A 184 -0.94 -26.74 9.51
C ASP A 184 0.02 -27.93 9.58
N LYS A 185 -0.06 -28.74 10.64
CA LYS A 185 0.69 -30.00 10.69
C LYS A 185 0.12 -30.87 9.57
N GLY A 186 0.85 -31.02 8.47
CA GLY A 186 0.46 -31.93 7.40
C GLY A 186 0.16 -33.31 8.00
N ALA A 187 -0.98 -33.89 7.61
CA ALA A 187 -1.18 -35.33 7.75
C ALA A 187 -0.02 -36.02 7.01
N GLY A 188 0.72 -36.85 7.73
CA GLY A 188 1.80 -37.66 7.16
C GLY A 188 1.29 -38.67 6.14
#